data_AF-A0A921BAA5-F1
#
_entry.id   AF-A0A921BAA5-F1
#
_cell.length_a   1.000
_cell.length_b   1.000
_cell.length_c   1.000
_cell.angle_alpha   90.00
_cell.angle_beta   90.00
_cell.angle_gamma   90.00
#
_symmetry.space_group_name_H-M   'P 1'
#
loop_
_entity.id
_entity.type
_entity.pdbx_description
1 polymer ?
#
loop_
_entity_poly.entity_id
_entity_poly.type
_entity_poly.pdbx_seq_one_letter_code
_entity_poly.pdbx_strand_id
1 'polypeptide(L)'
;MNRTSLRMCLPELDVEEVLTALKQLLRLDSGWIPNEAGTSLYIRPTILGTEEAIGLKVSSKYLFYIILSPVGPYYSQGFNPVKIMVSDKYVRAVPGGVGFAKTGGNYAASNLAEKEAKELGYTQVLWFGA
;
A
#
# COMPACT_ATOMS: atom_id res chain seq x y z
N MET A 1 5.82 7.83 5.26
CA MET A 1 4.41 7.93 5.71
C MET A 1 3.99 9.38 5.85
N ASN A 2 4.71 10.22 6.61
CA ASN A 2 4.32 11.64 6.84
C ASN A 2 4.07 12.47 5.56
N ARG A 3 4.82 12.26 4.47
CA ARG A 3 4.50 12.91 3.17
C ARG A 3 3.10 12.55 2.63
N THR A 4 2.68 11.30 2.80
CA THR A 4 1.30 10.88 2.49
C THR A 4 0.32 11.46 3.50
N SER A 5 0.67 11.49 4.78
CA SER A 5 -0.18 12.08 5.83
C SER A 5 -0.52 13.54 5.51
N LEU A 6 0.49 14.35 5.19
CA LEU A 6 0.31 15.75 4.80
C LEU A 6 -0.66 15.89 3.61
N ARG A 7 -0.48 15.09 2.55
CA ARG A 7 -1.35 15.16 1.36
C ARG A 7 -2.80 14.74 1.65
N MET A 8 -2.99 13.81 2.59
CA MET A 8 -4.30 13.24 2.94
C MET A 8 -4.92 13.89 4.19
N CYS A 9 -4.36 14.99 4.68
CA CYS A 9 -4.80 15.67 5.91
C CYS A 9 -4.85 14.73 7.14
N LEU A 10 -3.94 13.77 7.21
CA LEU A 10 -3.75 12.89 8.36
C LEU A 10 -2.71 13.50 9.31
N PRO A 11 -2.73 13.17 10.61
CA PRO A 11 -1.67 13.61 11.52
C PRO A 11 -0.31 13.08 11.09
N GLU A 12 0.72 13.90 11.30
CA GLU A 12 2.09 13.44 11.21
C GLU A 12 2.43 12.56 12.41
N LEU A 13 3.17 11.50 12.16
CA LEU A 13 3.62 10.59 13.21
C LEU A 13 5.04 10.96 13.61
N ASP A 14 5.33 10.92 14.91
CA ASP A 14 6.71 10.95 15.39
C ASP A 14 7.42 9.68 14.89
N VAL A 15 8.49 9.90 14.12
CA VAL A 15 9.22 8.83 13.46
C VAL A 15 9.92 7.92 14.47
N GLU A 16 10.47 8.49 15.54
CA GLU A 16 11.22 7.75 16.55
C GLU A 16 10.27 6.95 17.45
N GLU A 17 9.11 7.51 17.80
CA GLU A 17 8.08 6.80 18.57
C GLU A 17 7.56 5.59 17.78
N VAL A 18 7.19 5.79 16.51
CA VAL A 18 6.72 4.69 15.65
C VAL A 18 7.80 3.64 15.43
N LEU A 19 9.05 4.04 15.22
CA LEU A 19 10.16 3.10 15.05
C LEU A 19 10.44 2.30 16.33
N THR A 20 10.30 2.94 17.49
CA THR A 20 10.45 2.27 18.80
C THR A 20 9.34 1.23 18.99
N ALA A 21 8.09 1.61 18.78
CA ALA A 21 6.94 0.70 18.85
C ALA A 21 7.08 -0.47 17.86
N LEU A 22 7.49 -0.20 16.62
CA LEU A 22 7.73 -1.24 15.62
C LEU A 22 8.82 -2.23 16.05
N LYS A 23 9.94 -1.74 16.58
CA LYS A 23 11.03 -2.61 17.08
C LYS A 23 10.57 -3.46 18.26
N GLN A 24 9.69 -2.94 19.12
CA GLN A 24 9.11 -3.74 20.21
C GLN A 24 8.18 -4.82 19.67
N LEU A 25 7.30 -4.48 18.72
CA LEU A 25 6.41 -5.43 18.05
C LEU A 25 7.21 -6.55 17.35
N LEU A 26 8.29 -6.21 16.63
CA LEU A 26 9.15 -7.20 15.96
C LEU A 26 9.86 -8.14 16.94
N ARG A 27 10.20 -7.67 18.15
CA ARG A 27 10.78 -8.54 19.20
C ARG A 27 9.74 -9.51 19.74
N LEU A 28 8.54 -9.01 20.02
CA LEU A 28 7.42 -9.80 20.51
C LEU A 28 7.04 -10.91 19.51
N ASP A 29 6.92 -10.55 18.23
CA ASP A 29 6.50 -11.44 17.15
C ASP A 29 7.67 -12.07 16.37
N SER A 30 8.86 -12.10 16.97
CA SER A 30 10.08 -12.62 16.31
C SER A 30 9.93 -14.06 15.81
N GLY A 31 9.09 -14.87 16.46
CA GLY A 31 8.78 -16.24 16.05
C GLY A 31 8.01 -16.36 14.72
N TRP A 32 7.42 -15.26 14.23
CA TRP A 32 6.75 -15.22 12.92
C TRP A 32 7.71 -14.93 11.76
N ILE A 33 8.97 -14.56 12.03
CA ILE A 33 9.95 -14.29 10.98
C ILE A 33 10.33 -15.63 10.33
N PRO A 34 10.08 -15.80 9.01
CA PRO A 34 10.39 -17.04 8.33
C PRO A 34 11.92 -17.21 8.16
N ASN A 35 12.41 -18.44 8.25
CA ASN A 35 13.84 -18.77 8.17
C ASN A 35 14.27 -19.29 6.79
N GLU A 36 13.33 -19.45 5.86
CA GLU A 36 13.60 -19.95 4.52
C GLU A 36 14.18 -18.87 3.62
N ALA A 37 15.11 -19.25 2.74
CA ALA A 37 15.68 -18.32 1.77
C ALA A 37 14.60 -17.75 0.85
N GLY A 38 14.65 -16.43 0.60
CA GLY A 38 13.66 -15.76 -0.25
C GLY A 38 12.33 -15.43 0.44
N THR A 39 12.24 -15.65 1.75
CA THR A 39 11.08 -15.25 2.57
C THR A 39 11.42 -14.04 3.45
N SER A 40 10.40 -13.36 3.96
CA SER A 40 10.56 -12.21 4.85
C SER A 40 9.32 -11.97 5.70
N LEU A 41 9.43 -11.11 6.70
CA LEU A 41 8.29 -10.58 7.44
C LEU A 41 7.91 -9.21 6.89
N TYR A 42 6.75 -9.13 6.25
CA TYR A 42 6.23 -7.89 5.70
C TYR A 42 5.58 -7.03 6.78
N ILE A 43 5.97 -5.76 6.84
CA ILE A 43 5.51 -4.77 7.82
C ILE A 43 4.54 -3.81 7.13
N ARG A 44 3.31 -3.68 7.67
CA ARG A 44 2.24 -2.84 7.10
C ARG A 44 1.75 -1.79 8.10
N PRO A 45 2.46 -0.65 8.25
CA PRO A 45 1.95 0.50 8.97
C PRO A 45 0.77 1.12 8.22
N THR A 46 -0.31 1.42 8.93
CA THR A 46 -1.55 1.95 8.35
C THR A 46 -2.14 3.01 9.27
N ILE A 47 -2.70 4.06 8.67
CA ILE A 47 -3.46 5.10 9.36
C ILE A 47 -4.78 5.32 8.64
N LEU A 48 -5.87 5.47 9.39
CA LEU A 48 -7.19 5.80 8.84
C LEU A 48 -7.98 6.70 9.77
N GLY A 49 -8.82 7.56 9.19
CA GLY A 49 -9.78 8.37 9.94
C GLY A 49 -10.92 7.52 10.46
N THR A 50 -11.25 7.67 11.74
CA THR A 50 -12.26 6.86 12.45
C THR A 50 -13.38 7.70 13.05
N GLU A 51 -13.47 8.98 12.69
CA GLU A 51 -14.54 9.85 13.18
C GLU A 51 -15.91 9.38 12.71
N GLU A 52 -16.87 9.36 13.63
CA GLU A 52 -18.24 8.93 13.39
C GLU A 52 -19.04 10.06 12.72
N ALA A 53 -18.72 10.35 11.46
CA ALA A 53 -19.36 11.39 10.67
C ALA A 53 -19.63 10.92 9.24
N ILE A 54 -20.77 11.35 8.66
CA ILE A 54 -21.15 11.07 7.27
C ILE A 54 -20.69 12.19 6.32
N GLY A 55 -20.65 13.43 6.82
CA GLY A 55 -20.26 14.59 6.01
C GLY A 55 -18.80 14.52 5.57
N LEU A 56 -18.52 14.99 4.35
CA LEU A 56 -17.16 15.07 3.82
C LEU A 56 -16.37 16.17 4.55
N LYS A 57 -15.45 15.77 5.44
CA LYS A 57 -14.54 16.65 6.16
C LYS A 57 -13.24 15.94 6.52
N VAL A 58 -12.24 16.70 6.96
CA VAL A 58 -11.05 16.16 7.61
C VAL A 58 -11.46 15.53 8.94
N SER A 59 -11.02 14.30 9.19
CA SER A 59 -11.38 13.56 10.40
C SER A 59 -10.78 14.23 11.65
N SER A 60 -11.49 14.17 12.77
CA SER A 60 -10.96 14.55 14.09
C SER A 60 -10.40 13.37 14.90
N LYS A 61 -10.68 12.13 14.47
CA LYS A 61 -10.22 10.88 15.11
C LYS A 61 -9.45 10.03 14.12
N TYR A 62 -8.36 9.41 14.58
CA TYR A 62 -7.49 8.58 13.75
C TYR A 62 -7.09 7.32 14.49
N LEU A 63 -6.90 6.24 13.74
CA LEU A 63 -6.28 5.01 14.21
C LEU A 63 -5.01 4.76 13.41
N PHE A 64 -3.87 4.65 14.10
CA PHE A 64 -2.62 4.13 13.56
C PHE A 64 -2.39 2.72 14.10
N TYR A 65 -2.00 1.80 13.23
CA TYR A 65 -1.68 0.42 13.60
C TYR A 65 -0.64 -0.17 12.65
N ILE A 66 0.00 -1.26 13.08
CA ILE A 66 0.95 -2.03 12.28
C ILE A 66 0.50 -3.48 12.23
N ILE A 67 0.41 -4.06 11.03
CA ILE A 67 0.22 -5.50 10.83
C ILE A 67 1.55 -6.11 10.36
N LEU A 68 1.88 -7.29 10.88
CA LEU A 68 2.99 -8.13 10.42
C LEU A 68 2.44 -9.33 9.67
N SER A 69 3.10 -9.73 8.58
CA SER A 69 2.67 -10.88 7.78
C SER A 69 3.89 -11.59 7.16
N PRO A 70 4.11 -12.89 7.43
CA PRO A 70 5.15 -13.66 6.74
C PRO A 70 4.81 -13.75 5.25
N VAL A 71 5.80 -13.50 4.39
CA VAL A 71 5.62 -13.52 2.94
C VAL A 71 6.77 -14.28 2.25
N GLY A 72 6.43 -14.97 1.16
CA GLY A 72 7.37 -15.59 0.24
C GLY A 72 7.53 -14.79 -1.06
N PRO A 73 8.01 -15.44 -2.14
CA PRO A 73 8.15 -14.82 -3.45
C PRO A 73 6.84 -14.21 -3.97
N TYR A 74 6.93 -13.01 -4.55
CA TYR A 74 5.75 -12.25 -4.99
C TYR A 74 5.07 -12.85 -6.24
N TYR A 75 5.81 -13.50 -7.12
CA TYR A 75 5.29 -14.20 -8.29
C TYR A 75 5.54 -15.70 -8.15
N SER A 76 4.52 -16.51 -8.46
CA SER A 76 4.62 -17.98 -8.46
C SER A 76 5.66 -18.50 -9.46
N GLN A 77 5.97 -17.71 -10.49
CA GLN A 77 7.01 -18.01 -11.46
C GLN A 77 8.42 -17.50 -11.03
N GLY A 78 8.58 -17.02 -9.80
CA GLY A 78 9.84 -16.43 -9.34
C GLY A 78 10.16 -15.12 -10.07
N PHE A 79 11.42 -14.95 -10.48
CA PHE A 79 11.91 -13.74 -11.18
C PHE A 79 11.67 -13.76 -12.70
N ASN A 80 10.74 -14.58 -13.20
CA ASN A 80 10.47 -14.69 -14.63
C ASN A 80 9.84 -13.41 -15.21
N PRO A 81 10.09 -13.08 -16.49
CA PRO A 81 9.44 -11.98 -17.17
C PRO A 81 7.91 -12.14 -17.15
N VAL A 82 7.21 -11.05 -16.90
CA VAL A 82 5.74 -11.02 -16.89
C VAL A 82 5.20 -10.30 -18.12
N LYS A 83 4.04 -10.74 -18.61
CA LYS A 83 3.31 -10.00 -19.66
C LYS A 83 2.66 -8.76 -19.04
N ILE A 84 2.88 -7.62 -19.66
CA ILE A 84 2.35 -6.33 -19.19
C ILE A 84 1.41 -5.76 -20.25
N MET A 85 0.18 -5.40 -19.85
CA MET A 85 -0.79 -4.73 -20.70
C MET A 85 -0.55 -3.22 -20.64
N VAL A 86 -0.40 -2.56 -21.78
CA VAL A 86 -0.35 -1.10 -21.83
C VAL A 86 -1.76 -0.55 -21.65
N SER A 87 -1.97 0.30 -20.64
CA SER A 87 -3.25 0.97 -20.43
C SER A 87 -3.40 2.16 -21.38
N ASP A 88 -4.41 2.12 -22.25
CA ASP A 88 -4.85 3.21 -23.13
C ASP A 88 -6.16 3.88 -22.65
N LYS A 89 -6.96 3.15 -21.86
CA LYS A 89 -8.26 3.57 -21.35
C LYS A 89 -8.23 4.18 -19.96
N TYR A 90 -7.32 3.71 -19.10
CA TYR A 90 -7.28 4.10 -17.68
C TYR A 90 -5.98 4.84 -17.33
N VAL A 91 -6.11 5.86 -16.48
CA VAL A 91 -4.98 6.66 -16.00
C VAL A 91 -4.78 6.40 -14.51
N ARG A 92 -3.55 6.06 -14.11
CA ARG A 92 -3.23 5.76 -12.70
C ARG A 92 -3.13 7.01 -11.83
N ALA A 93 -2.63 8.10 -12.40
CA ALA A 93 -2.32 9.32 -11.69
C ALA A 93 -2.22 10.49 -12.69
N VAL A 94 -2.58 11.69 -12.22
CA VAL A 94 -2.50 12.93 -12.99
C VAL A 94 -1.72 13.99 -12.21
N PRO A 95 -1.10 14.99 -12.89
CA PRO A 95 -0.55 16.18 -12.22
C PRO A 95 -1.58 16.83 -11.30
N GLY A 96 -1.15 17.26 -10.10
CA GLY A 96 -2.05 17.79 -9.07
C GLY A 96 -2.87 16.75 -8.31
N GLY A 97 -2.90 15.49 -8.75
CA GLY A 97 -3.59 14.39 -8.09
C GLY A 97 -2.93 13.92 -6.79
N VAL A 98 -3.25 12.68 -6.40
CA VAL A 98 -2.71 12.02 -5.20
C VAL A 98 -1.79 10.84 -5.54
N GLY A 99 -1.38 10.69 -6.80
CA GLY A 99 -0.62 9.53 -7.29
C GLY A 99 0.77 9.33 -6.67
N PHE A 100 1.32 10.37 -6.04
CA PHE A 100 2.58 10.31 -5.29
C PHE A 100 2.40 9.86 -3.83
N ALA A 101 1.17 9.89 -3.33
CA ALA A 101 0.83 9.51 -1.96
C ALA A 101 0.40 8.02 -1.92
N LYS A 102 0.75 7.31 -0.84
CA LYS A 102 0.37 5.91 -0.67
C LYS A 102 -1.01 5.81 -0.02
N THR A 103 -2.03 6.20 -0.76
CA THR A 103 -3.44 6.23 -0.31
C THR A 103 -4.27 5.14 -0.95
N GLY A 104 -5.26 4.60 -0.22
CA GLY A 104 -6.13 3.52 -0.69
C GLY A 104 -6.86 3.84 -2.00
N GLY A 105 -7.25 5.10 -2.19
CA GLY A 105 -7.96 5.54 -3.39
C GLY A 105 -7.20 5.28 -4.71
N ASN A 106 -5.87 5.42 -4.70
CA ASN A 106 -5.03 5.15 -5.88
C ASN A 106 -5.10 3.68 -6.33
N TYR A 107 -5.18 2.76 -5.37
CA TYR A 107 -5.25 1.32 -5.64
C TYR A 107 -6.68 0.88 -5.95
N ALA A 108 -7.68 1.45 -5.26
CA ALA A 108 -9.08 1.19 -5.58
C ALA A 108 -9.40 1.56 -7.04
N ALA A 109 -8.84 2.68 -7.53
CA ALA A 109 -8.99 3.12 -8.91
C ALA A 109 -8.27 2.22 -9.93
N SER A 110 -7.25 1.44 -9.54
CA SER A 110 -6.51 0.56 -10.46
C SER A 110 -7.15 -0.82 -10.67
N ASN A 111 -8.00 -1.26 -9.74
CA ASN A 111 -8.53 -2.62 -9.70
C ASN A 111 -9.24 -3.07 -10.99
N LEU A 112 -10.00 -2.20 -11.65
CA LEU A 112 -10.72 -2.57 -12.86
C LEU A 112 -9.75 -2.86 -14.03
N ALA A 113 -8.75 -2.01 -14.22
CA ALA A 113 -7.73 -2.23 -15.25
C ALA A 113 -6.91 -3.50 -14.99
N GLU A 114 -6.58 -3.76 -13.72
CA GLU A 114 -5.89 -5.00 -13.33
C GLU A 114 -6.74 -6.24 -13.58
N LYS A 115 -8.06 -6.16 -13.34
CA LYS A 115 -9.00 -7.24 -13.64
C LYS A 115 -9.06 -7.53 -15.14
N GLU A 116 -9.25 -6.50 -15.96
CA GLU A 116 -9.30 -6.64 -17.43
C GLU A 116 -7.97 -7.17 -17.98
N ALA A 117 -6.83 -6.70 -17.47
CA ALA A 117 -5.52 -7.22 -17.87
C ALA A 117 -5.37 -8.72 -17.58
N LYS A 118 -5.84 -9.17 -16.41
CA LYS A 118 -5.82 -10.60 -16.04
C LYS A 118 -6.72 -11.43 -16.95
N GLU A 119 -7.92 -10.94 -17.28
CA GLU A 119 -8.84 -11.60 -18.22
C GLU A 119 -8.23 -11.76 -19.62
N LEU A 120 -7.35 -10.83 -20.02
CA LEU A 120 -6.60 -10.88 -21.28
C LEU A 120 -5.27 -11.68 -21.18
N GLY A 121 -4.97 -12.29 -20.04
CA GLY A 121 -3.76 -13.09 -19.84
C GLY A 121 -2.48 -12.30 -19.56
N TYR A 122 -2.60 -11.04 -19.16
CA TYR A 122 -1.50 -10.22 -18.66
C TYR A 122 -1.41 -10.28 -17.13
N THR A 123 -0.20 -10.13 -16.60
CA THR A 123 0.03 -10.18 -15.15
C THR A 123 -0.12 -8.82 -14.48
N GLN A 124 0.22 -7.75 -15.22
CA GLN A 124 0.26 -6.38 -14.71
C GLN A 124 -0.16 -5.38 -15.78
N VAL A 125 -0.43 -4.15 -15.34
CA VAL A 125 -0.74 -3.00 -16.18
C VAL A 125 0.46 -2.05 -16.22
N LEU A 126 0.90 -1.68 -17.41
CA LEU A 126 1.78 -0.53 -17.64
C LEU A 126 0.91 0.71 -17.77
N TRP A 127 1.11 1.64 -16.86
CA TRP A 127 0.36 2.88 -16.81
C TRP A 127 1.06 3.95 -17.62
N PHE A 128 0.41 4.43 -18.68
CA PHE A 128 0.85 5.62 -19.40
C PHE A 128 0.30 6.90 -18.75
N GLY A 129 1.03 8.00 -18.94
CA GLY A 129 0.60 9.32 -18.50
C GLY A 129 -0.63 9.78 -19.27
N ALA A 130 -1.46 10.59 -18.62
CA ALA A 130 -2.41 11.46 -19.31
C ALA A 130 -1.68 12.54 -20.12
#